data_AF-V6HEP8-F1
#
_entry.id   AF-V6HEP8-F1
#
_cell.length_a   1.000
_cell.length_b   1.000
_cell.length_c   1.000
_cell.angle_alpha   90.00
_cell.angle_beta   90.00
_cell.angle_gamma   90.00
#
_symmetry.space_group_name_H-M   'P 1'
#
loop_
_entity.id
_entity.type
_entity.pdbx_description
1 polymer ?
#
loop_
_entity_poly.entity_id
_entity_poly.type
_entity_poly.pdbx_seq_one_letter_code
_entity_poly.pdbx_strand_id
1 'polypeptide(L)'
;MNTDSSKEFENISKLSGSDLVSDYALLAKRYFKFLIDDFKYKLVKDTRESMSHVIEYQGNNRKIRLNFDLRDNFFYFRIYNGLDVKYSDTDRENIKVFPDLIKKFNLPLKLKELQPDKKQFDLALKKNAELLKNYGKDILTGKEWF
;
A
#
# COMPACT_ATOMS: atom_id res chain seq x y z
N MET A 1 11.17 -37.03 -9.38
CA MET A 1 10.51 -36.78 -8.09
C MET A 1 9.95 -35.37 -8.14
N ASN A 2 8.64 -35.23 -8.34
CA ASN A 2 7.94 -33.95 -8.35
C ASN A 2 7.78 -33.49 -6.91
N THR A 3 8.44 -32.40 -6.55
CA THR A 3 8.18 -31.69 -5.30
C THR A 3 6.86 -30.96 -5.42
N ASP A 4 5.84 -31.61 -4.87
CA ASP A 4 4.47 -31.13 -4.78
C ASP A 4 4.41 -29.82 -3.97
N SER A 5 4.37 -28.69 -4.68
CA SER A 5 4.35 -27.33 -4.11
C SER A 5 2.99 -26.94 -3.52
N SER A 6 2.07 -27.90 -3.41
CA SER A 6 0.69 -27.68 -2.96
C SER A 6 0.51 -27.73 -1.44
N LYS A 7 1.52 -28.18 -0.67
CA LYS A 7 1.43 -28.34 0.80
C LYS A 7 1.89 -27.13 1.62
N GLU A 8 2.46 -26.09 1.01
CA GLU A 8 2.85 -24.86 1.75
C GLU A 8 1.72 -23.84 1.92
N PHE A 9 0.54 -24.05 1.30
CA PHE A 9 -0.54 -23.06 1.29
C PHE A 9 -1.68 -23.31 2.27
N GLU A 10 -1.70 -24.43 3.00
CA GLU A 10 -2.83 -24.80 3.87
C GLU A 10 -2.75 -24.34 5.34
N ASN A 11 -1.67 -23.67 5.77
CA ASN A 11 -1.49 -23.31 7.19
C ASN A 11 -1.71 -21.81 7.53
N ILE A 12 -2.48 -21.08 6.73
CA ILE A 12 -2.81 -19.66 7.00
C ILE A 12 -3.90 -19.52 8.10
N SER A 13 -4.54 -20.62 8.51
CA SER A 13 -5.68 -20.60 9.45
C SER A 13 -5.32 -20.38 10.94
N LYS A 14 -4.03 -20.20 11.28
CA LYS A 14 -3.57 -20.07 12.69
C LYS A 14 -2.66 -18.87 12.98
N LEU A 15 -2.52 -17.92 12.07
CA LEU A 15 -1.70 -16.73 12.33
C LEU A 15 -2.34 -15.86 13.41
N SER A 16 -1.58 -15.54 14.45
CA SER A 16 -1.99 -14.56 15.45
C SER A 16 -2.09 -13.18 14.80
N GLY A 17 -2.85 -12.24 15.39
CA GLY A 17 -2.89 -10.87 14.88
C GLY A 17 -1.50 -10.23 14.77
N SER A 18 -0.57 -10.67 15.62
CA SER A 18 0.83 -10.24 15.59
C SER A 18 1.59 -10.67 14.34
N ASP A 19 1.35 -11.89 13.87
CA ASP A 19 2.06 -12.46 12.74
C ASP A 19 1.56 -11.83 11.43
N LEU A 20 0.25 -11.61 11.32
CA LEU A 20 -0.37 -10.96 10.15
C LEU A 20 0.15 -9.54 9.90
N VAL A 21 0.37 -8.75 10.96
CA VAL A 21 0.93 -7.39 10.85
C VAL A 21 2.39 -7.42 10.42
N SER A 22 3.17 -8.35 10.97
CA SER A 22 4.59 -8.49 10.65
C SER A 22 4.78 -8.93 9.19
N ASP A 23 3.94 -9.86 8.74
CA ASP A 23 3.89 -10.33 7.35
C ASP A 23 3.44 -9.22 6.39
N TYR A 24 2.42 -8.43 6.77
CA TYR A 24 2.01 -7.25 6.00
C TYR A 24 3.19 -6.31 5.78
N ALA A 25 3.94 -5.97 6.83
CA ALA A 25 5.02 -5.01 6.73
C ALA A 25 6.13 -5.50 5.79
N LEU A 26 6.46 -6.78 5.87
CA LEU A 26 7.43 -7.43 4.99
C LEU A 26 6.96 -7.40 3.52
N LEU A 27 5.72 -7.82 3.25
CA LEU A 27 5.18 -7.85 1.90
C LEU A 27 4.98 -6.45 1.31
N ALA A 28 4.50 -5.49 2.10
CA ALA A 28 4.36 -4.11 1.65
C ALA A 28 5.71 -3.52 1.26
N LYS A 29 6.76 -3.70 2.08
CA LYS A 29 8.12 -3.26 1.71
C LYS A 29 8.64 -3.94 0.45
N ARG A 30 8.34 -5.23 0.26
CA ARG A 30 8.73 -5.97 -0.96
C ARG A 30 8.02 -5.41 -2.20
N TYR A 31 6.70 -5.30 -2.17
CA TYR A 31 5.93 -4.87 -3.34
C TYR A 31 6.12 -3.39 -3.68
N PHE A 32 6.29 -2.53 -2.67
CA PHE A 32 6.51 -1.10 -2.87
C PHE A 32 8.00 -0.72 -2.99
N LYS A 33 8.91 -1.70 -3.08
CA LYS A 33 10.36 -1.45 -3.25
C LYS A 33 10.67 -0.59 -4.48
N PHE A 34 9.83 -0.62 -5.51
CA PHE A 34 9.97 0.22 -6.69
C PHE A 34 9.99 1.72 -6.36
N LEU A 35 9.34 2.17 -5.27
CA LEU A 35 9.40 3.57 -4.83
C LEU A 35 10.84 4.00 -4.55
N ILE A 36 11.64 3.11 -3.96
CA ILE A 36 13.06 3.35 -3.66
C ILE A 36 13.89 3.17 -4.94
N ASP A 37 13.75 2.00 -5.58
CA ASP A 37 14.65 1.59 -6.65
C ASP A 37 14.47 2.46 -7.91
N ASP A 38 13.22 2.68 -8.33
CA ASP A 38 12.86 3.34 -9.58
C ASP A 38 12.66 4.85 -9.38
N PHE A 39 12.10 5.26 -8.23
CA PHE A 39 11.68 6.66 -7.99
C PHE A 39 12.51 7.41 -6.94
N LYS A 40 13.51 6.76 -6.32
CA LYS A 40 14.44 7.35 -5.34
C LYS A 40 13.78 7.90 -4.06
N TYR A 41 12.63 7.34 -3.68
CA TYR A 41 12.02 7.64 -2.39
C TYR A 41 12.86 7.03 -1.25
N LYS A 42 12.68 7.57 -0.05
CA LYS A 42 13.24 7.04 1.20
C LYS A 42 12.12 6.51 2.07
N LEU A 43 12.34 5.35 2.70
CA LEU A 43 11.50 4.87 3.79
C LEU A 43 11.78 5.74 5.02
N VAL A 44 10.80 6.51 5.47
CA VAL A 44 10.93 7.45 6.60
C VAL A 44 10.19 7.00 7.85
N LYS A 45 9.23 6.08 7.70
CA LYS A 45 8.50 5.48 8.82
C LYS A 45 8.20 4.02 8.54
N ASP A 46 8.43 3.18 9.53
CA ASP A 46 8.04 1.77 9.57
C ASP A 46 7.69 1.46 11.03
N THR A 47 6.41 1.51 11.37
CA THR A 47 5.96 1.46 12.76
C THR A 47 4.75 0.57 12.91
N ARG A 48 4.90 -0.41 13.81
CA ARG A 48 3.79 -1.23 14.30
C ARG A 48 3.08 -0.52 15.44
N GLU A 49 1.77 -0.39 15.33
CA GLU A 49 0.87 0.00 16.41
C GLU A 49 0.06 -1.23 16.86
N SER A 50 -0.72 -1.12 17.93
CA SER A 50 -1.35 -2.28 18.58
C SER A 50 -2.16 -3.18 17.62
N MET A 51 -2.86 -2.57 16.67
CA MET A 51 -3.74 -3.25 15.70
C MET A 51 -3.51 -2.78 14.27
N SER A 52 -2.41 -2.09 13.99
CA SER A 52 -2.13 -1.56 12.66
C SER A 52 -0.63 -1.48 12.39
N HIS A 53 -0.28 -1.27 11.13
CA HIS A 53 1.10 -1.06 10.73
C HIS A 53 1.18 0.04 9.70
N VAL A 54 2.01 1.04 9.98
CA VAL A 54 2.20 2.23 9.14
C VAL A 54 3.59 2.20 8.50
N ILE A 55 3.62 2.32 7.17
CA ILE A 55 4.83 2.49 6.37
C ILE A 55 4.71 3.82 5.62
N GLU A 56 5.72 4.69 5.72
CA GLU A 56 5.75 5.96 4.98
C GLU A 56 7.02 6.10 4.15
N TYR A 57 6.84 6.49 2.89
CA TYR A 57 7.90 6.83 1.95
C TYR A 57 7.83 8.32 1.60
N GLN A 58 8.98 8.94 1.39
CA GLN A 58 9.08 10.34 0.97
C GLN A 58 10.07 10.51 -0.19
N GLY A 59 9.71 11.33 -1.17
CA GLY A 59 10.53 11.61 -2.35
C GLY A 59 9.78 12.51 -3.33
N ASN A 60 10.50 13.25 -4.17
CA ASN A 60 9.92 14.08 -5.23
C ASN A 60 8.78 15.02 -4.77
N ASN A 61 8.91 15.60 -3.57
CA ASN A 61 7.87 16.42 -2.90
C ASN A 61 6.51 15.69 -2.76
N ARG A 62 6.56 14.39 -2.52
CA ARG A 62 5.42 13.53 -2.22
C ARG A 62 5.72 12.70 -0.99
N LYS A 63 4.67 12.43 -0.21
CA LYS A 63 4.69 11.43 0.85
C LYS A 63 3.67 10.36 0.52
N ILE A 64 4.05 9.10 0.65
CA ILE A 64 3.18 7.94 0.45
C ILE A 64 3.03 7.25 1.80
N ARG A 65 1.80 7.10 2.29
CA ARG A 65 1.50 6.38 3.52
C ARG A 65 0.69 5.14 3.22
N LEU A 66 1.22 3.99 3.61
CA LEU A 66 0.54 2.70 3.62
C LEU A 66 0.20 2.41 5.08
N ASN A 67 -1.07 2.14 5.36
CA ASN A 67 -1.49 1.69 6.69
C ASN A 67 -2.43 0.51 6.54
N PHE A 68 -2.12 -0.59 7.22
CA PHE A 68 -3.02 -1.72 7.34
C PHE A 68 -3.59 -1.76 8.75
N ASP A 69 -4.91 -1.81 8.86
CA ASP A 69 -5.62 -1.94 10.13
C ASP A 69 -6.27 -3.33 10.21
N LEU A 70 -5.92 -4.07 11.27
CA LEU A 70 -6.43 -5.42 11.50
C LEU A 70 -7.90 -5.43 11.92
N ARG A 71 -8.42 -4.33 12.49
CA ARG A 71 -9.76 -4.29 13.09
C ARG A 71 -10.84 -4.37 12.03
N ASP A 72 -10.65 -3.63 10.95
CA ASP A 72 -11.53 -3.62 9.79
C ASP A 72 -10.98 -4.44 8.61
N ASN A 73 -9.75 -4.97 8.74
CA ASN A 73 -9.02 -5.65 7.68
C ASN A 73 -8.99 -4.77 6.43
N PHE A 74 -8.44 -3.55 6.55
CA PHE A 74 -8.49 -2.54 5.51
C PHE A 74 -7.13 -1.87 5.26
N PHE A 75 -6.85 -1.58 4.00
CA PHE A 75 -5.72 -0.76 3.59
C PHE A 75 -6.11 0.70 3.41
N TYR A 76 -5.49 1.54 4.23
CA TYR A 76 -5.51 2.97 4.10
C TYR A 76 -4.27 3.43 3.34
N PHE A 77 -4.45 3.70 2.04
CA PHE A 77 -3.41 4.26 1.17
C PHE A 77 -3.63 5.76 0.97
N ARG A 78 -2.57 6.56 1.14
CA ARG A 78 -2.61 8.01 0.91
C ARG A 78 -1.36 8.51 0.22
N ILE A 79 -1.54 9.39 -0.77
CA ILE A 79 -0.50 10.21 -1.40
C ILE A 79 -0.73 11.65 -0.96
N TYR A 80 0.32 12.28 -0.45
CA TYR A 80 0.31 13.67 -0.02
C TYR A 80 1.10 14.55 -1.01
N ASN A 81 0.53 15.70 -1.37
CA ASN A 81 1.17 16.75 -2.15
C ASN A 81 2.05 17.63 -1.27
N GLY A 82 3.22 17.11 -0.91
CA GLY A 82 4.18 17.77 -0.03
C GLY A 82 4.65 16.86 1.10
N LEU A 83 5.88 17.10 1.57
CA LEU A 83 6.50 16.27 2.61
C LEU A 83 5.88 16.52 3.99
N ASP A 84 5.55 17.77 4.28
CA ASP A 84 5.07 18.23 5.60
C ASP A 84 3.54 18.30 5.74
N VAL A 85 2.80 17.95 4.69
CA VAL A 85 1.32 17.92 4.73
C VAL A 85 0.86 16.95 5.83
N LYS A 86 0.07 17.47 6.77
CA LYS A 86 -0.49 16.68 7.87
C LYS A 86 -1.75 15.95 7.39
N TYR A 87 -2.05 14.83 8.03
CA TYR A 87 -3.30 14.12 7.77
C TYR A 87 -4.52 14.99 8.09
N SER A 88 -5.48 15.02 7.17
CA SER A 88 -6.80 15.61 7.35
C SER A 88 -7.81 14.84 6.49
N ASP A 89 -8.96 14.51 7.05
CA ASP A 89 -10.05 13.86 6.30
C ASP A 89 -10.71 14.78 5.27
N THR A 90 -10.49 16.09 5.39
CA THR A 90 -11.13 17.11 4.56
C THR A 90 -10.20 17.70 3.50
N ASP A 91 -8.88 17.48 3.61
CA ASP A 91 -7.89 18.02 2.67
C ASP A 91 -7.80 17.15 1.40
N ARG A 92 -8.88 17.18 0.62
CA ARG A 92 -8.95 16.49 -0.67
C ARG A 92 -8.11 17.14 -1.75
N GLU A 93 -7.61 18.35 -1.52
CA GLU A 93 -6.74 19.05 -2.45
C GLU A 93 -5.32 18.47 -2.39
N ASN A 94 -4.80 18.21 -1.19
CA ASN A 94 -3.43 17.74 -1.01
C ASN A 94 -3.31 16.26 -0.67
N ILE A 95 -4.41 15.56 -0.35
CA ILE A 95 -4.40 14.14 0.01
C ILE A 95 -5.27 13.36 -0.96
N LYS A 96 -4.67 12.34 -1.59
CA LYS A 96 -5.33 11.47 -2.57
C LYS A 96 -5.21 10.00 -2.17
N VAL A 97 -6.22 9.23 -2.55
CA VAL A 97 -6.36 7.80 -2.25
C VAL A 97 -6.43 6.99 -3.55
N PHE A 98 -6.42 5.66 -3.48
CA PHE A 98 -6.52 4.82 -4.68
C PHE A 98 -7.77 5.09 -5.55
N PRO A 99 -8.97 5.32 -4.98
CA PRO A 99 -10.13 5.77 -5.76
C PRO A 99 -9.86 6.99 -6.66
N ASP A 100 -9.05 7.96 -6.22
CA ASP A 100 -8.70 9.12 -7.04
C ASP A 100 -7.82 8.71 -8.23
N LEU A 101 -6.92 7.75 -8.03
CA LEU A 101 -6.05 7.23 -9.10
C LEU A 101 -6.85 6.45 -10.14
N ILE A 102 -7.76 5.59 -9.68
CA ILE A 102 -8.69 4.84 -10.54
C ILE A 102 -9.51 5.81 -11.38
N LYS A 103 -10.04 6.87 -10.75
CA LYS A 103 -10.86 7.88 -11.42
C LYS A 103 -10.07 8.66 -12.46
N LYS A 104 -8.85 9.13 -12.13
CA LYS A 104 -7.99 9.92 -13.03
C LYS A 104 -7.71 9.18 -14.34
N PHE A 105 -7.42 7.88 -14.24
CA PHE A 105 -7.06 7.05 -15.39
C PHE A 105 -8.23 6.23 -15.97
N ASN A 106 -9.46 6.49 -15.52
CA ASN A 106 -10.68 5.80 -15.95
C ASN A 106 -10.56 4.25 -15.97
N LEU A 107 -10.00 3.70 -14.88
CA LEU A 107 -9.71 2.27 -14.81
C LEU A 107 -10.96 1.46 -14.44
N PRO A 108 -11.21 0.29 -15.07
CA PRO A 108 -12.36 -0.56 -14.76
C PRO A 108 -12.13 -1.40 -13.48
N LEU A 109 -11.60 -0.78 -12.42
CA LEU A 109 -11.27 -1.41 -11.15
C LEU A 109 -12.23 -0.96 -10.05
N LYS A 110 -12.68 -1.90 -9.21
CA LYS A 110 -13.47 -1.60 -8.01
C LYS A 110 -12.58 -1.56 -6.77
N LEU A 111 -12.86 -0.66 -5.84
CA LEU A 111 -12.07 -0.51 -4.60
C LEU A 111 -11.93 -1.83 -3.82
N LYS A 112 -12.98 -2.65 -3.79
CA LYS A 112 -12.94 -3.98 -3.12
C LYS A 112 -11.84 -4.91 -3.64
N GLU A 113 -11.37 -4.71 -4.87
CA GLU A 113 -10.31 -5.52 -5.47
C GLU A 113 -8.91 -5.11 -5.01
N LEU A 114 -8.81 -3.94 -4.36
CA LEU A 114 -7.62 -3.40 -3.74
C LEU A 114 -7.60 -3.60 -2.22
N GLN A 115 -8.65 -4.17 -1.65
CA GLN A 115 -8.74 -4.44 -0.21
C GLN A 115 -8.46 -5.92 0.07
N PRO A 116 -7.94 -6.27 1.25
CA PRO A 116 -7.71 -7.66 1.62
C PRO A 116 -9.05 -8.38 1.85
N ASP A 117 -9.13 -9.68 1.55
CA ASP A 117 -10.28 -10.53 1.85
C ASP A 117 -9.88 -11.61 2.87
N LYS A 118 -10.66 -11.78 3.94
CA LYS A 118 -10.52 -12.86 4.95
C LYS A 118 -9.05 -13.14 5.35
N LYS A 119 -8.28 -12.08 5.64
CA LYS A 119 -6.85 -12.07 6.03
C LYS A 119 -5.83 -12.30 4.90
N GLN A 120 -6.24 -12.46 3.66
CA GLN A 120 -5.34 -12.56 2.50
C GLN A 120 -5.01 -11.14 1.99
N PHE A 121 -3.89 -10.59 2.47
CA PHE A 121 -3.42 -9.26 2.06
C PHE A 121 -2.43 -9.26 0.89
N ASP A 122 -1.75 -10.37 0.62
CA ASP A 122 -0.68 -10.46 -0.38
C ASP A 122 -1.13 -10.01 -1.78
N LEU A 123 -2.16 -10.67 -2.33
CA LEU A 123 -2.68 -10.35 -3.66
C LEU A 123 -3.18 -8.91 -3.75
N ALA A 124 -3.87 -8.43 -2.71
CA ALA A 124 -4.34 -7.06 -2.66
C ALA A 124 -3.15 -6.08 -2.65
N LEU A 125 -2.15 -6.28 -1.79
CA LEU A 125 -0.93 -5.47 -1.74
C LEU A 125 -0.21 -5.41 -3.08
N LYS A 126 -0.04 -6.56 -3.74
CA LYS A 126 0.57 -6.63 -5.06
C LYS A 126 -0.20 -5.79 -6.08
N LYS A 127 -1.54 -5.90 -6.13
CA LYS A 127 -2.38 -5.09 -7.01
C LYS A 127 -2.28 -3.59 -6.71
N ASN A 128 -2.26 -3.20 -5.43
CA ASN A 128 -2.08 -1.79 -5.03
C ASN A 128 -0.73 -1.25 -5.52
N ALA A 129 0.34 -2.02 -5.37
CA ALA A 129 1.68 -1.64 -5.84
C ALA A 129 1.75 -1.54 -7.37
N GLU A 130 1.20 -2.51 -8.10
CA GLU A 130 1.14 -2.49 -9.57
C GLU A 130 0.33 -1.31 -10.10
N LEU A 131 -0.83 -1.02 -9.49
CA LEU A 131 -1.65 0.13 -9.82
C LEU A 131 -0.85 1.45 -9.69
N LEU A 132 -0.19 1.64 -8.55
CA LEU A 132 0.61 2.85 -8.32
C LEU A 132 1.82 2.91 -9.26
N LYS A 133 2.49 1.78 -9.52
CA LYS A 133 3.67 1.73 -10.40
C LYS A 133 3.31 2.06 -11.85
N ASN A 134 2.22 1.48 -12.36
CA ASN A 134 1.84 1.59 -13.76
C ASN A 134 1.19 2.93 -14.10
N TYR A 135 0.36 3.46 -13.19
CA TYR A 135 -0.45 4.65 -13.46
C TYR A 135 0.00 5.87 -12.64
N GLY A 136 0.75 5.68 -11.55
CA GLY A 136 1.19 6.78 -10.70
C GLY A 136 2.51 7.43 -11.12
N LYS A 137 3.14 7.04 -12.24
CA LYS A 137 4.52 7.46 -12.57
C LYS A 137 4.73 8.99 -12.57
N ASP A 138 3.86 9.75 -13.22
CA ASP A 138 4.01 11.20 -13.30
C ASP A 138 3.65 11.90 -11.97
N ILE A 139 2.72 11.32 -11.20
CA ILE A 139 2.42 11.73 -9.82
C ILE A 139 3.62 11.49 -8.90
N LEU A 140 4.25 10.32 -8.99
CA LEU A 140 5.37 9.88 -8.18
C LEU A 140 6.66 10.64 -8.49
N THR A 141 6.84 11.11 -9.72
CA THR A 141 7.97 11.97 -10.12
C THR A 141 7.70 13.45 -9.85
N GLY A 142 6.50 13.81 -9.38
CA GLY A 142 6.12 15.19 -9.10
C GLY A 142 5.84 16.02 -10.36
N LYS A 143 5.79 15.41 -11.54
CA LYS A 143 5.49 16.10 -12.81
C LYS A 143 4.05 16.58 -12.88
N GLU A 144 3.14 15.84 -12.25
CA GLU A 144 1.74 16.23 -12.15
C GLU A 144 1.17 16.01 -10.74
N TRP A 145 0.00 16.60 -10.55
CA TRP A 145 -0.93 16.23 -9.50
C TRP A 145 -2.19 15.63 -10.13
N PHE A 146 -3.04 15.03 -9.31
CA PHE A 146 -4.19 14.27 -9.79
C PHE A 146 -5.17 15.09 -10.64
#